data_AF-F0V1Q1-F1
#
_entry.id   AF-F0V1Q1-F1
#
_cell.length_a   1.000
_cell.length_b   1.000
_cell.length_c   1.000
_cell.angle_alpha   90.00
_cell.angle_beta   90.00
_cell.angle_gamma   90.00
#
_symmetry.space_group_name_H-M   'P 1'
#
loop_
_entity.id
_entity.type
_entity.pdbx_description
1 polymer ?
#
loop_
_entity_poly.entity_id
_entity_poly.type
_entity_poly.pdbx_seq_one_letter_code
_entity_poly.pdbx_strand_id
1 'polypeptide(L)'
;MTETGQAKEIKPSLHGQKQRFMWDGTSIDKLNSWFGSRSVPFSNGESKELQKTLGDVKLLDYWEKLKKGFLSQNSNELSNLSDWFDKLSDEDKCGVIDVFMECSEFRNAIRIGEKSPIKNGFKIDLSKLIELEKTELPKFTDLFSKKGVFFIGGFMNMEDKVGKTLNGWITEELKKENFSSTEKISKSSQDQKINGMHLIKTIALAEKYSDGCEVYSKNEDEKEIFSECLIEKSEILDEDPYNKGEVFLNPKVLDVIKAGTMDNFKGSREKKPAFVVEKSKQDLSSDKKEWKEFSENKKSEVSSSFHKNGQWKGVLDVSCSYISESGWWSVFSMISGISPEKLGWWEFYTLFFRSFGANEAPERRLCLFEIPKVKSYLKETNLFGPFMVTNWINGNKLWMKCSIHSL
;
A
#
# COMPACT_ATOMS: atom_id res chain seq x y z
N MET A 1 -4.21 9.75 -14.26
CA MET A 1 -3.80 11.14 -13.96
C MET A 1 -2.51 11.41 -14.69
N THR A 2 -2.31 12.61 -15.20
CA THR A 2 -1.06 13.06 -15.83
C THR A 2 0.05 13.21 -14.79
N GLU A 3 1.29 13.41 -15.27
CA GLU A 3 2.43 13.78 -14.41
C GLU A 3 2.21 15.09 -13.63
N THR A 4 1.31 15.96 -14.10
CA THR A 4 0.88 17.20 -13.45
C THR A 4 -0.29 17.02 -12.45
N GLY A 5 -0.75 15.77 -12.28
CA GLY A 5 -1.81 15.39 -11.35
C GLY A 5 -3.22 15.70 -11.79
N GLN A 6 -3.42 15.94 -13.09
CA GLN A 6 -4.74 16.18 -13.66
C GLN A 6 -5.39 14.85 -14.03
N ALA A 7 -6.67 14.69 -13.70
CA ALA A 7 -7.49 13.63 -14.25
C ALA A 7 -7.95 14.04 -15.66
N LYS A 8 -8.13 13.06 -16.55
CA LYS A 8 -8.55 13.32 -17.93
C LYS A 8 -9.97 12.81 -18.09
N GLU A 9 -10.90 13.72 -18.33
CA GLU A 9 -12.27 13.40 -18.69
C GLU A 9 -12.35 13.19 -20.20
N ILE A 10 -12.91 12.05 -20.61
CA ILE A 10 -13.03 11.68 -22.02
C ILE A 10 -14.51 11.74 -22.38
N LYS A 11 -14.85 12.55 -23.40
CA LYS A 11 -16.24 12.62 -23.88
C LYS A 11 -16.69 11.27 -24.44
N PRO A 12 -17.96 10.86 -24.20
CA PRO A 12 -18.49 9.61 -24.76
C PRO A 12 -18.35 9.47 -26.27
N SER A 13 -18.37 10.59 -27.02
CA SER A 13 -18.20 10.61 -28.47
C SER A 13 -16.80 10.18 -28.95
N LEU A 14 -15.80 10.16 -28.08
CA LEU A 14 -14.45 9.69 -28.39
C LEU A 14 -14.28 8.18 -28.19
N HIS A 15 -15.19 7.53 -27.45
CA HIS A 15 -15.24 6.07 -27.41
C HIS A 15 -15.75 5.55 -28.75
N GLY A 16 -14.93 4.73 -29.42
CA GLY A 16 -15.15 4.34 -30.81
C GLY A 16 -16.52 3.67 -31.06
N GLN A 17 -17.35 4.29 -31.90
CA GLN A 17 -18.71 3.83 -32.26
C GLN A 17 -18.76 2.78 -33.39
N LYS A 18 -17.60 2.24 -33.83
CA LYS A 18 -17.55 1.27 -34.94
C LYS A 18 -17.74 -0.16 -34.42
N GLN A 19 -18.38 -1.02 -35.22
CA GLN A 19 -18.37 -2.47 -34.99
C GLN A 19 -16.92 -2.98 -35.07
N ARG A 20 -16.43 -3.59 -33.99
CA ARG A 20 -15.02 -4.03 -33.86
C ARG A 20 -14.89 -5.44 -33.34
N PHE A 21 -13.87 -6.13 -33.82
CA PHE A 21 -13.51 -7.48 -33.43
C PHE A 21 -12.81 -7.49 -32.05
N MET A 22 -12.77 -8.63 -31.35
CA MET A 22 -12.17 -8.71 -30.01
C MET A 22 -10.68 -8.36 -29.99
N TRP A 23 -9.94 -8.63 -31.07
CA TRP A 23 -8.52 -8.32 -31.20
C TRP A 23 -8.24 -6.84 -31.50
N ASP A 24 -9.25 -6.03 -31.83
CA ASP A 24 -9.03 -4.62 -32.18
C ASP A 24 -8.82 -3.73 -30.94
N GLY A 25 -9.17 -4.22 -29.74
CA GLY A 25 -9.23 -3.42 -28.51
C GLY A 25 -10.28 -2.30 -28.56
N THR A 26 -10.59 -1.71 -27.41
CA THR A 26 -11.41 -0.49 -27.31
C THR A 26 -10.49 0.70 -27.09
N SER A 27 -10.46 1.67 -28.01
CA SER A 27 -9.79 2.96 -27.75
C SER A 27 -10.41 3.60 -26.51
N ILE A 28 -9.66 3.67 -25.40
CA ILE A 28 -10.07 4.37 -24.19
C ILE A 28 -10.01 5.87 -24.47
N ASP A 29 -8.87 6.29 -25.01
CA ASP A 29 -8.60 7.62 -25.55
C ASP A 29 -7.86 7.45 -26.90
N LYS A 30 -7.24 8.52 -27.41
CA LYS A 30 -6.47 8.50 -28.66
C LYS A 30 -5.11 7.78 -28.60
N LEU A 31 -4.64 7.39 -27.41
CA LEU A 31 -3.33 6.78 -27.17
C LEU A 31 -3.42 5.35 -26.61
N ASN A 32 -4.47 5.05 -25.87
CA ASN A 32 -4.62 3.85 -25.06
C ASN A 32 -5.74 2.96 -25.59
N SER A 33 -5.49 1.65 -25.62
CA SER A 33 -6.45 0.63 -26.03
C SER A 33 -6.69 -0.37 -24.91
N TRP A 34 -7.97 -0.65 -24.62
CA TRP A 34 -8.43 -1.62 -23.63
C TRP A 34 -8.75 -2.96 -24.25
N PHE A 35 -8.24 -4.03 -23.65
CA PHE A 35 -8.55 -5.40 -24.02
C PHE A 35 -9.25 -6.09 -22.85
N GLY A 36 -10.58 -5.95 -22.78
CA GLY A 36 -11.40 -6.55 -21.72
C GLY A 36 -12.90 -6.36 -21.96
N SER A 37 -13.71 -6.61 -20.93
CA SER A 37 -15.18 -6.46 -21.03
C SER A 37 -15.55 -5.06 -21.54
N ARG A 38 -16.52 -5.02 -22.46
CA ARG A 38 -16.94 -3.81 -23.20
C ARG A 38 -18.01 -3.00 -22.47
N SER A 39 -18.71 -3.61 -21.51
CA SER A 39 -19.62 -2.89 -20.62
C SER A 39 -18.80 -2.22 -19.52
N VAL A 40 -19.13 -0.97 -19.19
CA VAL A 40 -18.69 -0.41 -17.91
C VAL A 40 -19.28 -1.35 -16.85
N PRO A 41 -18.47 -2.04 -16.04
CA PRO A 41 -18.96 -3.12 -15.18
C PRO A 41 -20.08 -2.70 -14.22
N PHE A 42 -20.18 -1.38 -13.98
CA PHE A 42 -21.09 -0.74 -13.06
C PHE A 42 -22.29 -0.04 -13.73
N SER A 43 -22.39 -0.01 -15.07
CA SER A 43 -23.44 0.74 -15.76
C SER A 43 -24.78 0.01 -15.88
N ASN A 44 -24.76 -1.33 -15.93
CA ASN A 44 -25.94 -2.11 -16.35
C ASN A 44 -26.70 -2.76 -15.20
N GLY A 45 -26.30 -2.57 -13.96
CA GLY A 45 -27.02 -3.08 -12.78
C GLY A 45 -27.13 -4.61 -12.65
N GLU A 46 -26.67 -5.38 -13.63
CA GLU A 46 -26.87 -6.84 -13.70
C GLU A 46 -25.83 -7.66 -12.94
N SER A 47 -24.70 -7.08 -12.53
CA SER A 47 -23.68 -7.77 -11.74
C SER A 47 -23.81 -7.43 -10.25
N LYS A 48 -24.43 -8.34 -9.49
CA LYS A 48 -24.50 -8.24 -8.02
C LYS A 48 -23.11 -8.23 -7.36
N GLU A 49 -22.09 -8.84 -7.99
CA GLU A 49 -20.71 -8.85 -7.47
C GLU A 49 -19.94 -7.55 -7.76
N LEU A 50 -20.24 -6.86 -8.86
CA LEU A 50 -19.65 -5.56 -9.22
C LEU A 50 -20.39 -4.37 -8.58
N GLN A 51 -21.64 -4.57 -8.14
CA GLN A 51 -22.46 -3.57 -7.46
C GLN A 51 -22.12 -3.36 -5.99
N LYS A 52 -21.31 -4.23 -5.36
CA LYS A 52 -20.81 -3.94 -4.00
C LYS A 52 -20.07 -2.60 -4.07
N THR A 53 -20.64 -1.58 -3.46
CA THR A 53 -19.94 -0.33 -3.18
C THR A 53 -18.63 -0.69 -2.48
N LEU A 54 -17.51 -0.06 -2.85
CA LEU A 54 -16.19 -0.36 -2.27
C LEU A 54 -16.27 -0.45 -0.73
N GLY A 55 -17.06 0.40 -0.07
CA GLY A 55 -17.28 0.39 1.37
C GLY A 55 -17.88 -0.90 1.99
N ASP A 56 -18.49 -1.80 1.21
CA ASP A 56 -19.10 -3.04 1.72
C ASP A 56 -18.20 -4.27 1.59
N VAL A 57 -17.00 -4.13 1.03
CA VAL A 57 -16.10 -5.26 0.80
C VAL A 57 -15.33 -5.61 2.07
N LYS A 58 -15.56 -6.83 2.58
CA LYS A 58 -14.86 -7.38 3.75
C LYS A 58 -13.52 -8.01 3.34
N LEU A 59 -12.55 -8.05 4.25
CA LEU A 59 -11.29 -8.77 4.07
C LEU A 59 -11.53 -10.25 3.74
N LEU A 60 -12.55 -10.83 4.39
CA LEU A 60 -13.03 -12.18 4.11
C LEU A 60 -13.54 -12.35 2.67
N ASP A 61 -14.19 -11.33 2.08
CA ASP A 61 -14.65 -11.41 0.69
C ASP A 61 -13.47 -11.52 -0.28
N TYR A 62 -12.37 -10.79 -0.03
CA TYR A 62 -11.15 -10.89 -0.84
C TYR A 62 -10.48 -12.25 -0.67
N TRP A 63 -10.44 -12.76 0.56
CA TRP A 63 -9.86 -14.07 0.82
C TRP A 63 -10.66 -15.20 0.17
N GLU A 64 -11.99 -15.16 0.23
CA GLU A 64 -12.85 -16.13 -0.45
C GLU A 64 -12.67 -16.10 -1.97
N LYS A 65 -12.42 -14.92 -2.57
CA LYS A 65 -12.06 -14.82 -3.99
C LYS A 65 -10.71 -15.49 -4.27
N LEU A 66 -9.70 -15.25 -3.43
CA LEU A 66 -8.39 -15.91 -3.55
C LEU A 66 -8.50 -17.42 -3.39
N LYS A 67 -9.30 -17.91 -2.43
CA LYS A 67 -9.59 -19.34 -2.26
C LYS A 67 -10.15 -19.96 -3.52
N LYS A 68 -11.23 -19.38 -4.06
CA LYS A 68 -11.92 -19.92 -5.24
C LYS A 68 -11.06 -19.91 -6.51
N GLY A 69 -10.11 -18.99 -6.62
CA GLY A 69 -9.24 -18.87 -7.80
C GLY A 69 -7.93 -19.66 -7.69
N PHE A 70 -7.03 -19.21 -6.83
CA PHE A 70 -5.64 -19.69 -6.78
C PHE A 70 -5.45 -20.89 -5.85
N LEU A 71 -6.30 -21.03 -4.81
CA LEU A 71 -6.16 -22.12 -3.83
C LEU A 71 -7.02 -23.34 -4.17
N SER A 72 -7.90 -23.25 -5.18
CA SER A 72 -8.67 -24.36 -5.74
C SER A 72 -7.88 -25.20 -6.76
N GLN A 73 -6.60 -24.89 -6.95
CA GLN A 73 -5.71 -25.59 -7.87
C GLN A 73 -5.35 -26.99 -7.35
N ASN A 74 -4.98 -27.90 -8.24
CA ASN A 74 -4.71 -29.29 -7.88
C ASN A 74 -3.46 -29.42 -7.00
N SER A 75 -3.57 -30.13 -5.87
CA SER A 75 -2.47 -30.38 -4.94
C SER A 75 -1.24 -30.98 -5.58
N ASN A 76 -1.43 -31.92 -6.50
CA ASN A 76 -0.32 -32.55 -7.20
C ASN A 76 0.37 -31.56 -8.15
N GLU A 77 -0.37 -30.64 -8.78
CA GLU A 77 0.22 -29.62 -9.66
C GLU A 77 1.03 -28.60 -8.87
N LEU A 78 0.51 -28.13 -7.72
CA LEU A 78 1.24 -27.21 -6.84
C LEU A 78 2.50 -27.86 -6.24
N SER A 79 2.40 -29.14 -5.84
CA SER A 79 3.57 -29.89 -5.38
C SER A 79 4.60 -30.06 -6.50
N ASN A 80 4.18 -30.44 -7.70
CA ASN A 80 5.07 -30.58 -8.85
C ASN A 80 5.72 -29.26 -9.24
N LEU A 81 5.02 -28.14 -9.11
CA LEU A 81 5.56 -26.80 -9.36
C LEU A 81 6.62 -26.40 -8.32
N SER A 82 6.39 -26.75 -7.05
CA SER A 82 7.37 -26.54 -5.97
C SER A 82 8.64 -27.37 -6.24
N ASP A 83 8.45 -28.64 -6.56
CA ASP A 83 9.51 -29.58 -6.94
C ASP A 83 10.31 -29.09 -8.16
N TRP A 84 9.60 -28.61 -9.17
CA TRP A 84 10.21 -28.05 -10.38
C TRP A 84 11.10 -26.87 -10.03
N PHE A 85 10.58 -25.91 -9.26
CA PHE A 85 11.36 -24.74 -8.82
C PHE A 85 12.58 -25.17 -8.02
N ASP A 86 12.44 -26.10 -7.06
CA ASP A 86 13.56 -26.56 -6.23
C ASP A 86 14.66 -27.25 -7.03
N LYS A 87 14.30 -27.95 -8.11
CA LYS A 87 15.23 -28.65 -9.02
C LYS A 87 15.94 -27.72 -10.01
N LEU A 88 15.44 -26.50 -10.25
CA LEU A 88 16.11 -25.52 -11.10
C LEU A 88 17.53 -25.22 -10.59
N SER A 89 18.44 -24.98 -11.53
CA SER A 89 19.77 -24.47 -11.21
C SER A 89 19.66 -23.08 -10.58
N ASP A 90 20.67 -22.65 -9.84
CA ASP A 90 20.69 -21.31 -9.26
C ASP A 90 20.68 -20.20 -10.34
N GLU A 91 21.23 -20.49 -11.53
CA GLU A 91 21.20 -19.59 -12.69
C GLU A 91 19.78 -19.45 -13.25
N ASP A 92 19.07 -20.57 -13.44
CA ASP A 92 17.67 -20.55 -13.91
C ASP A 92 16.74 -19.89 -12.87
N LYS A 93 16.97 -20.16 -11.58
CA LYS A 93 16.24 -19.47 -10.49
C LYS A 93 16.47 -17.97 -10.55
N CYS A 94 17.71 -17.52 -10.73
CA CYS A 94 18.00 -16.11 -10.93
C CYS A 94 17.28 -15.56 -12.16
N GLY A 95 17.26 -16.29 -13.29
CA GLY A 95 16.52 -15.86 -14.49
C GLY A 95 15.02 -15.65 -14.25
N VAL A 96 14.39 -16.49 -13.42
CA VAL A 96 12.99 -16.28 -12.99
C VAL A 96 12.86 -15.08 -12.05
N ILE A 97 13.79 -14.91 -11.11
CA ILE A 97 13.77 -13.83 -10.12
C ILE A 97 14.01 -12.47 -10.77
N ASP A 98 14.92 -12.39 -11.75
CA ASP A 98 15.29 -11.18 -12.51
C ASP A 98 14.12 -10.56 -13.26
N VAL A 99 13.05 -11.33 -13.53
CA VAL A 99 11.77 -10.78 -14.04
C VAL A 99 11.13 -9.80 -13.05
N PHE A 100 11.38 -10.00 -11.75
CA PHE A 100 10.77 -9.23 -10.66
C PHE A 100 11.75 -8.29 -9.96
N MET A 101 12.99 -8.74 -9.75
CA MET A 101 14.06 -7.97 -9.10
C MET A 101 15.43 -8.57 -9.40
N GLU A 102 16.48 -7.75 -9.35
CA GLU A 102 17.85 -8.24 -9.56
C GLU A 102 18.20 -9.37 -8.58
N CYS A 103 18.76 -10.47 -9.10
CA CYS A 103 19.05 -11.66 -8.29
C CYS A 103 20.08 -11.37 -7.18
N SER A 104 20.98 -10.40 -7.38
CA SER A 104 21.92 -9.91 -6.36
C SER A 104 21.17 -9.29 -5.17
N GLU A 105 20.21 -8.42 -5.43
CA GLU A 105 19.33 -7.82 -4.41
C GLU A 105 18.51 -8.91 -3.70
N PHE A 106 18.00 -9.89 -4.44
CA PHE A 106 17.25 -11.01 -3.87
C PHE A 106 18.11 -11.86 -2.93
N ARG A 107 19.33 -12.22 -3.35
CA ARG A 107 20.30 -12.98 -2.53
C ARG A 107 20.61 -12.26 -1.22
N ASN A 108 20.77 -10.94 -1.28
CA ASN A 108 20.94 -10.10 -0.11
C ASN A 108 19.71 -10.13 0.81
N ALA A 109 18.50 -10.01 0.23
CA ALA A 109 17.24 -10.04 0.98
C ALA A 109 17.04 -11.37 1.74
N ILE A 110 17.40 -12.50 1.12
CA ILE A 110 17.30 -13.82 1.76
C ILE A 110 18.51 -14.18 2.64
N ARG A 111 19.46 -13.23 2.81
CA ARG A 111 20.68 -13.32 3.64
C ARG A 111 21.56 -14.52 3.32
N ILE A 112 21.82 -14.75 2.04
CA ILE A 112 22.81 -15.74 1.59
C ILE A 112 23.97 -15.04 0.88
N GLY A 113 25.16 -15.62 0.97
CA GLY A 113 26.30 -15.14 0.20
C GLY A 113 26.09 -15.31 -1.31
N GLU A 114 26.78 -14.50 -2.12
CA GLU A 114 26.65 -14.51 -3.59
C GLU A 114 26.81 -15.91 -4.21
N LYS A 115 27.71 -16.73 -3.64
CA LYS A 115 28.02 -18.09 -4.13
C LYS A 115 27.25 -19.20 -3.41
N SER A 116 26.42 -18.87 -2.43
CA SER A 116 25.66 -19.86 -1.67
C SER A 116 24.42 -20.30 -2.46
N PRO A 117 24.02 -21.58 -2.44
CA PRO A 117 22.81 -22.04 -3.09
C PRO A 117 21.55 -21.29 -2.61
N ILE A 118 20.69 -20.85 -3.52
CA ILE A 118 19.43 -20.13 -3.19
C ILE A 118 18.57 -20.91 -2.20
N LYS A 119 18.51 -22.24 -2.34
CA LYS A 119 17.75 -23.16 -1.47
C LYS A 119 18.10 -23.07 0.02
N ASN A 120 19.25 -22.48 0.37
CA ASN A 120 19.68 -22.32 1.76
C ASN A 120 18.97 -21.14 2.44
N GLY A 121 18.57 -20.12 1.67
CA GLY A 121 17.87 -18.93 2.15
C GLY A 121 16.44 -18.81 1.64
N PHE A 122 16.03 -19.61 0.66
CA PHE A 122 14.70 -19.53 0.08
C PHE A 122 14.17 -20.91 -0.30
N LYS A 123 12.95 -21.24 0.11
CA LYS A 123 12.25 -22.45 -0.32
C LYS A 123 10.78 -22.15 -0.55
N ILE A 124 10.18 -22.85 -1.51
CA ILE A 124 8.75 -22.75 -1.81
C ILE A 124 8.13 -24.13 -1.62
N ASP A 125 7.02 -24.17 -0.88
CA ASP A 125 6.17 -25.33 -0.72
C ASP A 125 4.71 -24.92 -0.98
N LEU A 126 4.36 -24.83 -2.27
CA LEU A 126 3.03 -24.42 -2.73
C LEU A 126 1.96 -25.44 -2.35
N SER A 127 2.31 -26.68 -2.01
CA SER A 127 1.34 -27.69 -1.58
C SER A 127 0.59 -27.25 -0.32
N LYS A 128 1.24 -26.47 0.55
CA LYS A 128 0.65 -25.91 1.77
C LYS A 128 -0.41 -24.85 1.53
N LEU A 129 -0.48 -24.26 0.34
CA LEU A 129 -1.55 -23.33 -0.01
C LEU A 129 -2.94 -23.97 0.13
N ILE A 130 -3.05 -25.28 -0.10
CA ILE A 130 -4.30 -26.03 0.07
C ILE A 130 -4.66 -26.18 1.54
N GLU A 131 -3.68 -26.30 2.43
CA GLU A 131 -3.95 -26.30 3.87
C GLU A 131 -4.56 -24.96 4.32
N LEU A 132 -4.20 -23.86 3.64
CA LEU A 132 -4.75 -22.53 3.91
C LEU A 132 -6.18 -22.35 3.40
N GLU A 133 -6.66 -23.16 2.45
CA GLU A 133 -8.05 -23.12 1.95
C GLU A 133 -9.05 -23.27 3.12
N LYS A 134 -8.72 -24.12 4.09
CA LYS A 134 -9.55 -24.38 5.29
C LYS A 134 -9.48 -23.28 6.33
N THR A 135 -8.62 -22.28 6.16
CA THR A 135 -8.41 -21.20 7.13
C THR A 135 -9.27 -19.98 6.79
N GLU A 136 -9.79 -19.29 7.81
CA GLU A 136 -10.61 -18.08 7.63
C GLU A 136 -9.80 -16.90 7.04
N LEU A 137 -8.53 -16.76 7.41
CA LEU A 137 -7.52 -15.91 6.76
C LEU A 137 -6.13 -16.36 7.26
N PRO A 138 -5.14 -16.62 6.39
CA PRO A 138 -3.84 -17.09 6.82
C PRO A 138 -3.09 -15.99 7.55
N LYS A 139 -2.40 -16.37 8.62
CA LYS A 139 -1.43 -15.53 9.30
C LYS A 139 -0.18 -15.39 8.44
N PHE A 140 0.60 -14.35 8.72
CA PHE A 140 1.92 -14.18 8.13
C PHE A 140 2.77 -15.44 8.28
N THR A 141 2.72 -16.10 9.43
CA THR A 141 3.50 -17.30 9.76
C THR A 141 3.06 -18.56 9.01
N ASP A 142 1.80 -18.59 8.56
CA ASP A 142 1.27 -19.70 7.75
C ASP A 142 1.82 -19.60 6.32
N LEU A 143 2.05 -18.37 5.84
CA LEU A 143 2.67 -18.09 4.54
C LEU A 143 4.21 -18.09 4.62
N PHE A 144 4.80 -17.44 5.62
CA PHE A 144 6.23 -17.20 5.78
C PHE A 144 6.72 -17.82 7.07
N SER A 145 7.29 -19.02 6.98
CA SER A 145 8.01 -19.69 8.07
C SER A 145 8.78 -20.89 7.52
N LYS A 146 9.63 -21.52 8.35
CA LYS A 146 10.28 -22.79 7.98
C LYS A 146 9.32 -23.87 7.49
N LYS A 147 8.07 -23.83 7.99
CA LYS A 147 7.02 -24.79 7.65
C LYS A 147 5.87 -24.12 6.89
N GLY A 148 6.00 -22.88 6.46
CA GLY A 148 4.99 -22.18 5.68
C GLY A 148 5.12 -22.49 4.19
N VAL A 149 4.37 -21.73 3.38
CA VAL A 149 4.44 -21.78 1.91
C VAL A 149 5.80 -21.29 1.41
N PHE A 150 6.35 -20.25 2.05
CA PHE A 150 7.64 -19.67 1.73
C PHE A 150 8.53 -19.70 2.97
N PHE A 151 9.75 -20.19 2.80
CA PHE A 151 10.82 -19.98 3.79
C PHE A 151 11.74 -18.88 3.27
N ILE A 152 12.02 -17.88 4.11
CA ILE A 152 12.96 -16.79 3.79
C ILE A 152 13.97 -16.65 4.93
N GLY A 153 15.22 -17.00 4.65
CA GLY A 153 16.35 -16.94 5.57
C GLY A 153 16.66 -15.53 6.08
N GLY A 154 16.18 -14.51 5.36
CA GLY A 154 16.21 -13.10 5.77
C GLY A 154 15.64 -12.85 7.18
N PHE A 155 14.69 -13.67 7.62
CA PHE A 155 14.07 -13.54 8.95
C PHE A 155 14.84 -14.27 10.06
N MET A 156 15.97 -14.93 9.77
CA MET A 156 16.80 -15.64 10.75
C MET A 156 16.02 -16.62 11.65
N ASN A 157 15.00 -17.29 11.12
CA ASN A 157 14.11 -18.18 11.87
C ASN A 157 13.28 -17.47 12.96
N MET A 158 13.06 -16.16 12.82
CA MET A 158 12.25 -15.34 13.73
C MET A 158 10.92 -14.92 13.10
N GLU A 159 10.42 -15.67 12.13
CA GLU A 159 9.20 -15.36 11.38
C GLU A 159 8.00 -15.19 12.31
N ASP A 160 7.90 -15.98 13.38
CA ASP A 160 6.84 -15.87 14.39
C ASP A 160 6.84 -14.51 15.11
N LYS A 161 8.02 -13.91 15.30
CA LYS A 161 8.15 -12.60 15.95
C LYS A 161 7.97 -11.47 14.95
N VAL A 162 8.59 -11.59 13.77
CA VAL A 162 8.40 -10.65 12.65
C VAL A 162 6.91 -10.54 12.31
N GLY A 163 6.23 -11.69 12.25
CA GLY A 163 4.81 -11.81 11.95
C GLY A 163 3.88 -11.52 13.12
N LYS A 164 4.36 -11.38 14.36
CA LYS A 164 3.50 -11.23 15.55
C LYS A 164 2.57 -10.01 15.42
N THR A 165 3.12 -8.88 15.02
CA THR A 165 2.35 -7.64 14.84
C THR A 165 1.39 -7.74 13.66
N LEU A 166 1.86 -8.29 12.53
CA LEU A 166 1.05 -8.52 11.33
C LEU A 166 -0.14 -9.46 11.61
N ASN A 167 0.11 -10.55 12.34
CA ASN A 167 -0.91 -11.50 12.80
C ASN A 167 -1.93 -10.83 13.74
N GLY A 168 -1.45 -9.94 14.62
CA GLY A 168 -2.29 -9.12 15.48
C GLY A 168 -3.23 -8.24 14.68
N TRP A 169 -2.71 -7.55 13.66
CA TRP A 169 -3.50 -6.69 12.77
C TRP A 169 -4.61 -7.44 12.04
N ILE A 170 -4.29 -8.60 11.46
CA ILE A 170 -5.27 -9.49 10.83
C ILE A 170 -6.37 -9.87 11.84
N THR A 171 -5.98 -10.32 13.03
CA THR A 171 -6.93 -10.78 14.06
C THR A 171 -7.85 -9.66 14.52
N GLU A 172 -7.33 -8.44 14.67
CA GLU A 172 -8.12 -7.26 15.05
C GLU A 172 -9.13 -6.87 13.97
N GLU A 173 -8.74 -6.86 12.69
CA GLU A 173 -9.65 -6.52 11.60
C GLU A 173 -10.75 -7.59 11.42
N LEU A 174 -10.41 -8.88 11.51
CA LEU A 174 -11.40 -9.95 11.48
C LEU A 174 -12.43 -9.83 12.60
N LYS A 175 -11.98 -9.48 13.82
CA LYS A 175 -12.90 -9.19 14.93
C LYS A 175 -13.82 -8.02 14.57
N LYS A 176 -13.29 -6.90 14.07
CA LYS A 176 -14.12 -5.75 13.68
C LYS A 176 -15.18 -6.14 12.65
N GLU A 177 -14.84 -6.91 11.63
CA GLU A 177 -15.77 -7.33 10.57
C GLU A 177 -16.86 -8.31 11.02
N ASN A 178 -16.57 -9.11 12.05
CA ASN A 178 -17.53 -10.04 12.65
C ASN A 178 -18.47 -9.32 13.64
N PHE A 179 -17.97 -8.32 14.38
CA PHE A 179 -18.75 -7.53 15.34
C PHE A 179 -19.51 -6.35 14.69
N SER A 180 -19.15 -5.90 13.48
CA SER A 180 -19.79 -4.76 12.80
C SER A 180 -21.21 -5.03 12.29
N SER A 181 -21.79 -6.20 12.58
CA SER A 181 -23.18 -6.51 12.26
C SER A 181 -24.19 -5.85 13.21
N THR A 182 -23.73 -5.29 14.35
CA THR A 182 -24.66 -4.86 15.41
C THR A 182 -24.44 -3.45 15.98
N GLU A 183 -23.30 -2.80 15.80
CA GLU A 183 -23.10 -1.42 16.30
C GLU A 183 -22.27 -0.57 15.33
N LYS A 184 -22.84 0.53 14.84
CA LYS A 184 -22.09 1.62 14.21
C LYS A 184 -21.24 2.28 15.30
N ILE A 185 -20.03 1.77 15.50
CA ILE A 185 -19.08 2.39 16.41
C ILE A 185 -18.58 3.67 15.74
N SER A 186 -19.14 4.80 16.14
CA SER A 186 -18.55 6.13 15.94
C SER A 186 -17.25 6.21 16.74
N LYS A 187 -16.15 5.73 16.15
CA LYS A 187 -14.81 5.87 16.72
C LYS A 187 -14.16 7.12 16.16
N SER A 188 -13.89 8.10 17.02
CA SER A 188 -12.92 9.14 16.74
C SER A 188 -11.57 8.49 16.39
N SER A 189 -10.86 9.06 15.42
CA SER A 189 -9.57 8.60 14.90
C SER A 189 -8.46 8.53 15.96
N GLN A 190 -8.63 9.18 17.12
CA GLN A 190 -7.60 9.41 18.12
C GLN A 190 -7.28 8.20 19.04
N ASP A 191 -8.13 7.16 19.10
CA ASP A 191 -7.92 6.00 19.97
C ASP A 191 -7.75 4.66 19.23
N GLN A 192 -7.72 4.68 17.90
CA GLN A 192 -7.42 3.46 17.14
C GLN A 192 -5.90 3.26 17.05
N LYS A 193 -5.44 2.14 17.61
CA LYS A 193 -4.09 1.63 17.37
C LYS A 193 -3.88 1.42 15.88
N ILE A 194 -2.70 1.80 15.39
CA ILE A 194 -2.32 1.62 14.01
C ILE A 194 -2.37 0.14 13.62
N ASN A 195 -2.98 -0.11 12.47
CA ASN A 195 -3.22 -1.43 11.96
C ASN A 195 -2.98 -1.42 10.44
N GLY A 196 -1.92 -2.09 9.99
CA GLY A 196 -1.55 -2.11 8.57
C GLY A 196 -2.61 -2.75 7.68
N MET A 197 -3.40 -3.70 8.18
CA MET A 197 -4.53 -4.27 7.44
C MET A 197 -5.67 -3.28 7.29
N HIS A 198 -5.97 -2.50 8.34
CA HIS A 198 -6.90 -1.39 8.25
C HIS A 198 -6.45 -0.37 7.20
N LEU A 199 -5.16 0.01 7.21
CA LEU A 199 -4.57 0.92 6.23
C LEU A 199 -4.72 0.41 4.79
N ILE A 200 -4.36 -0.85 4.52
CA ILE A 200 -4.53 -1.48 3.20
C ILE A 200 -5.99 -1.46 2.78
N LYS A 201 -6.90 -1.82 3.68
CA LYS A 201 -8.35 -1.81 3.42
C LYS A 201 -8.81 -0.40 3.08
N THR A 202 -8.56 0.59 3.92
CA THR A 202 -8.92 2.00 3.68
C THR A 202 -8.44 2.49 2.32
N ILE A 203 -7.23 2.09 1.92
CA ILE A 203 -6.68 2.44 0.60
C ILE A 203 -7.41 1.75 -0.54
N ALA A 204 -7.63 0.44 -0.44
CA ALA A 204 -8.36 -0.32 -1.43
C ALA A 204 -9.79 0.19 -1.60
N LEU A 205 -10.41 0.65 -0.51
CA LEU A 205 -11.78 1.17 -0.51
C LEU A 205 -11.89 2.66 -0.84
N ALA A 206 -10.76 3.36 -0.99
CA ALA A 206 -10.71 4.81 -1.20
C ALA A 206 -11.47 5.62 -0.12
N GLU A 207 -11.41 5.16 1.13
CA GLU A 207 -12.01 5.81 2.29
C GLU A 207 -11.02 6.78 2.95
N LYS A 208 -11.55 7.73 3.73
CA LYS A 208 -10.72 8.58 4.61
C LYS A 208 -10.09 7.68 5.69
N TYR A 209 -8.81 7.84 5.93
CA TYR A 209 -8.08 7.12 6.98
C TYR A 209 -8.17 7.84 8.33
N SER A 210 -8.20 9.16 8.29
CA SER A 210 -8.18 10.01 9.48
C SER A 210 -9.21 11.13 9.38
N ASP A 211 -9.02 12.23 10.11
CA ASP A 211 -10.02 13.31 10.21
C ASP A 211 -10.28 14.00 8.85
N GLY A 212 -9.30 13.98 7.96
CA GLY A 212 -9.38 14.55 6.62
C GLY A 212 -9.18 16.06 6.56
N CYS A 213 -9.04 16.55 5.33
CA CYS A 213 -8.68 17.94 5.04
C CYS A 213 -9.69 18.98 5.54
N GLU A 214 -10.97 18.60 5.68
CA GLU A 214 -12.02 19.46 6.26
C GLU A 214 -11.77 19.81 7.73
N VAL A 215 -11.05 18.95 8.47
CA VAL A 215 -10.67 19.17 9.87
C VAL A 215 -9.31 19.84 9.93
N TYR A 216 -8.32 19.33 9.19
CA TYR A 216 -6.94 19.86 9.21
C TYR A 216 -6.86 21.33 8.83
N SER A 217 -7.70 21.77 7.90
CA SER A 217 -7.73 23.17 7.43
C SER A 217 -8.30 24.16 8.46
N LYS A 218 -8.73 23.72 9.65
CA LYS A 218 -9.28 24.59 10.71
C LYS A 218 -8.29 24.89 11.83
N ASN A 219 -7.17 24.18 11.92
CA ASN A 219 -6.16 24.35 12.97
C ASN A 219 -4.82 24.73 12.33
N GLU A 220 -4.19 25.83 12.77
CA GLU A 220 -2.95 26.34 12.15
C GLU A 220 -1.77 25.36 12.22
N ASP A 221 -1.60 24.63 13.33
CA ASP A 221 -0.55 23.61 13.43
C ASP A 221 -0.80 22.46 12.43
N GLU A 222 -2.05 22.05 12.30
CA GLU A 222 -2.45 20.95 11.41
C GLU A 222 -2.41 21.34 9.93
N LYS A 223 -2.70 22.60 9.61
CA LYS A 223 -2.50 23.19 8.28
C LYS A 223 -1.04 23.08 7.84
N GLU A 224 -0.11 23.36 8.74
CA GLU A 224 1.32 23.23 8.45
C GLU A 224 1.71 21.77 8.21
N ILE A 225 1.24 20.86 9.09
CA ILE A 225 1.56 19.43 9.01
C ILE A 225 0.93 18.78 7.78
N PHE A 226 -0.31 19.11 7.45
CA PHE A 226 -1.09 18.54 6.33
C PHE A 226 -1.30 19.58 5.21
N SER A 227 -0.25 20.31 4.87
CA SER A 227 -0.35 21.40 3.88
C SER A 227 -0.82 20.97 2.48
N GLU A 228 -0.77 19.68 2.16
CA GLU A 228 -1.34 19.09 0.95
C GLU A 228 -2.86 19.31 0.86
N CYS A 229 -3.54 19.46 1.99
CA CYS A 229 -4.96 19.79 2.06
C CYS A 229 -5.28 21.22 1.60
N LEU A 230 -4.27 22.09 1.53
CA LEU A 230 -4.42 23.50 1.17
C LEU A 230 -4.11 23.77 -0.31
N ILE A 231 -3.78 22.73 -1.08
CA ILE A 231 -3.50 22.89 -2.51
C ILE A 231 -4.83 23.14 -3.24
N GLU A 232 -5.14 24.41 -3.45
CA GLU A 232 -6.23 24.86 -4.31
C GLU A 232 -5.70 25.04 -5.74
N LYS A 233 -6.13 24.17 -6.66
CA LYS A 233 -5.97 24.40 -8.10
C LYS A 233 -7.27 25.01 -8.63
N SER A 234 -7.18 26.02 -9.49
CA SER A 234 -8.34 26.55 -10.21
C SER A 234 -9.07 25.41 -10.95
N GLU A 235 -10.38 25.50 -11.17
CA GLU A 235 -11.05 24.61 -12.12
C GLU A 235 -10.45 24.90 -13.51
N ILE A 236 -9.46 24.12 -13.92
CA ILE A 236 -8.97 24.11 -15.29
C ILE A 236 -9.90 23.16 -16.02
N LEU A 237 -10.71 23.67 -16.94
CA LEU A 237 -11.47 22.90 -17.92
C LEU A 237 -10.86 23.12 -19.31
N ASP A 238 -9.53 23.16 -19.37
CA ASP A 238 -8.84 23.31 -20.64
C ASP A 238 -8.98 22.00 -21.43
N GLU A 239 -9.43 22.15 -22.67
CA GLU A 239 -9.43 21.07 -23.63
C GLU A 239 -7.98 20.65 -23.89
N ASP A 240 -7.71 19.34 -23.89
CA ASP A 240 -6.36 18.82 -24.16
C ASP A 240 -5.87 19.40 -25.51
N PRO A 241 -4.76 20.17 -25.50
CA PRO A 241 -4.30 20.87 -26.69
C PRO A 241 -3.93 19.93 -27.84
N TYR A 242 -3.64 18.66 -27.52
CA TYR A 242 -3.35 17.62 -28.50
C TYR A 242 -4.60 16.83 -28.88
N ASN A 243 -5.62 16.78 -28.01
CA ASN A 243 -6.75 15.88 -28.16
C ASN A 243 -8.11 16.56 -27.91
N LYS A 244 -8.63 17.18 -28.97
CA LYS A 244 -10.00 17.75 -29.00
C LYS A 244 -11.04 16.76 -28.46
N GLY A 245 -11.84 17.20 -27.51
CA GLY A 245 -12.88 16.44 -26.81
C GLY A 245 -12.48 15.85 -25.46
N GLU A 246 -11.23 15.99 -25.04
CA GLU A 246 -10.72 15.54 -23.74
C GLU A 246 -10.46 16.76 -22.86
N VAL A 247 -10.86 16.70 -21.58
CA VAL A 247 -10.77 17.85 -20.66
C VAL A 247 -9.96 17.44 -19.45
N PHE A 248 -9.06 18.31 -19.01
CA PHE A 248 -8.35 18.09 -17.75
C PHE A 248 -9.24 18.49 -16.57
N LEU A 249 -9.20 17.71 -15.49
CA LEU A 249 -9.87 17.96 -14.23
C LEU A 249 -8.83 18.00 -13.12
N ASN A 250 -8.95 18.97 -12.21
CA ASN A 250 -8.11 19.05 -11.03
C ASN A 250 -8.76 18.26 -9.88
N PRO A 251 -8.17 17.15 -9.41
CA PRO A 251 -8.68 16.42 -8.26
C PRO A 251 -8.51 17.23 -6.98
N LYS A 252 -9.43 17.06 -6.04
CA LYS A 252 -9.36 17.67 -4.69
C LYS A 252 -8.77 16.68 -3.69
N VAL A 253 -7.90 17.15 -2.79
CA VAL A 253 -7.38 16.33 -1.69
C VAL A 253 -8.43 16.29 -0.56
N LEU A 254 -8.80 15.08 -0.13
CA LEU A 254 -9.77 14.84 0.94
C LEU A 254 -9.13 14.40 2.26
N ASP A 255 -7.99 13.71 2.19
CA ASP A 255 -7.26 13.19 3.36
C ASP A 255 -5.80 12.90 2.98
N VAL A 256 -4.93 12.80 3.99
CA VAL A 256 -3.48 12.67 3.81
C VAL A 256 -2.91 11.68 4.82
N ILE A 257 -2.13 10.72 4.32
CA ILE A 257 -1.35 9.79 5.13
C ILE A 257 0.13 10.10 4.93
N LYS A 258 0.88 10.21 6.03
CA LYS A 258 2.31 10.51 6.01
C LYS A 258 3.08 9.54 6.88
N ALA A 259 4.30 9.21 6.48
CA ALA A 259 5.24 8.63 7.41
C ALA A 259 5.65 9.66 8.48
N GLY A 260 5.75 9.18 9.71
CA GLY A 260 6.29 9.84 10.89
C GLY A 260 7.28 8.93 11.60
N THR A 261 8.04 9.47 12.54
CA THR A 261 9.15 8.73 13.17
C THR A 261 9.61 9.43 14.46
N MET A 262 10.20 8.65 15.36
CA MET A 262 10.81 9.08 16.63
C MET A 262 12.33 8.90 16.64
N ASP A 263 12.96 8.60 15.49
CA ASP A 263 14.40 8.42 15.44
C ASP A 263 15.18 9.73 15.67
N ASN A 264 16.49 9.66 15.83
CA ASN A 264 17.29 10.88 15.96
C ASN A 264 17.47 11.53 14.57
N PHE A 265 17.02 12.77 14.38
CA PHE A 265 17.08 13.49 13.08
C PHE A 265 18.24 14.48 12.92
N LYS A 266 18.91 14.86 14.01
CA LYS A 266 19.96 15.90 14.03
C LYS A 266 21.24 15.50 14.78
N GLY A 267 21.52 14.20 14.90
CA GLY A 267 22.65 13.71 15.70
C GLY A 267 22.52 13.97 17.22
N SER A 268 21.41 14.56 17.68
CA SER A 268 21.08 14.67 19.11
C SER A 268 20.72 13.31 19.68
N ARG A 269 21.04 13.09 20.97
CA ARG A 269 20.56 11.89 21.71
C ARG A 269 19.05 11.93 21.96
N GLU A 270 18.44 13.11 21.85
CA GLU A 270 17.02 13.33 22.07
C GLU A 270 16.20 12.91 20.86
N LYS A 271 15.32 11.92 21.07
CA LYS A 271 14.33 11.44 20.11
C LYS A 271 13.16 12.40 20.04
N LYS A 272 12.90 12.97 18.87
CA LYS A 272 11.81 13.94 18.66
C LYS A 272 10.89 13.43 17.57
N PRO A 273 9.56 13.53 17.75
CA PRO A 273 8.63 13.17 16.70
C PRO A 273 8.88 14.07 15.49
N ALA A 274 8.91 13.46 14.31
CA ALA A 274 9.03 14.14 13.03
C ALA A 274 8.09 13.49 12.00
N PHE A 275 7.80 14.23 10.93
CA PHE A 275 6.96 13.80 9.82
C PHE A 275 7.59 14.17 8.48
N VAL A 276 7.25 13.42 7.44
CA VAL A 276 7.77 13.68 6.10
C VAL A 276 7.10 14.92 5.48
N VAL A 277 7.89 15.75 4.81
CA VAL A 277 7.42 16.96 4.11
C VAL A 277 7.69 16.91 2.61
N GLU A 278 6.97 17.76 1.88
CA GLU A 278 7.19 18.00 0.46
C GLU A 278 8.62 18.47 0.17
N LYS A 279 9.19 18.07 -0.98
CA LYS A 279 10.55 18.47 -1.41
C LYS A 279 10.78 19.99 -1.34
N SER A 280 9.81 20.79 -1.76
CA SER A 280 9.87 22.26 -1.74
C SER A 280 9.98 22.85 -0.33
N LYS A 281 9.60 22.09 0.70
CA LYS A 281 9.60 22.49 2.12
C LYS A 281 10.68 21.79 2.94
N GLN A 282 11.58 21.06 2.29
CA GLN A 282 12.67 20.35 2.94
C GLN A 282 13.76 21.32 3.40
N ASP A 283 14.30 21.06 4.59
CA ASP A 283 15.48 21.77 5.08
C ASP A 283 16.73 21.14 4.47
N LEU A 284 17.32 21.83 3.50
CA LEU A 284 18.52 21.38 2.79
C LEU A 284 19.77 21.31 3.68
N SER A 285 19.73 21.91 4.88
CA SER A 285 20.83 21.89 5.84
C SER A 285 20.87 20.65 6.74
N SER A 286 19.85 19.79 6.70
CA SER A 286 19.75 18.57 7.51
C SER A 286 20.30 17.32 6.81
N ASP A 287 20.97 16.43 7.55
CA ASP A 287 21.37 15.09 7.10
C ASP A 287 20.16 14.20 6.75
N LYS A 288 18.98 14.52 7.27
CA LYS A 288 17.71 13.84 7.00
C LYS A 288 16.72 14.83 6.37
N LYS A 289 17.07 15.30 5.17
CA LYS A 289 16.39 16.34 4.37
C LYS A 289 14.86 16.22 4.29
N GLU A 290 14.33 15.01 4.41
CA GLU A 290 12.89 14.72 4.21
C GLU A 290 12.01 14.89 5.45
N TRP A 291 12.60 15.03 6.65
CA TRP A 291 11.87 15.00 7.92
C TRP A 291 11.81 16.37 8.58
N LYS A 292 10.62 16.77 9.02
CA LYS A 292 10.39 17.98 9.80
C LYS A 292 9.91 17.64 11.20
N GLU A 293 10.53 18.24 12.22
CA GLU A 293 10.10 18.09 13.61
C GLU A 293 8.72 18.74 13.82
N PHE A 294 7.90 18.14 14.68
CA PHE A 294 6.68 18.80 15.16
C PHE A 294 7.03 20.02 16.01
N SER A 295 6.13 21.01 16.05
CA SER A 295 6.25 22.20 16.90
C SER A 295 6.28 21.84 18.39
N GLU A 296 6.94 22.66 19.22
CA GLU A 296 7.13 22.39 20.65
C GLU A 296 5.81 22.13 21.40
N ASN A 297 4.75 22.84 21.06
CA ASN A 297 3.41 22.66 21.64
C ASN A 297 2.77 21.30 21.29
N LYS A 298 3.19 20.64 20.20
CA LYS A 298 2.66 19.36 19.71
C LYS A 298 3.53 18.16 20.03
N LYS A 299 4.84 18.35 20.29
CA LYS A 299 5.79 17.26 20.54
C LYS A 299 5.31 16.25 21.60
N SER A 300 4.79 16.74 22.73
CA SER A 300 4.33 15.87 23.83
C SER A 300 3.09 15.05 23.45
N GLU A 301 2.11 15.69 22.79
CA GLU A 301 0.88 15.05 22.31
C GLU A 301 1.21 13.94 21.29
N VAL A 302 2.03 14.27 20.30
CA VAL A 302 2.38 13.36 19.20
C VAL A 302 3.24 12.22 19.72
N SER A 303 4.26 12.49 20.55
CA SER A 303 5.10 11.45 21.15
C SER A 303 4.27 10.46 21.96
N SER A 304 3.34 10.97 22.78
CA SER A 304 2.41 10.13 23.54
C SER A 304 1.51 9.30 22.62
N SER A 305 1.01 9.89 21.54
CA SER A 305 0.18 9.17 20.54
C SER A 305 0.97 8.11 19.78
N PHE A 306 2.24 8.38 19.41
CA PHE A 306 3.10 7.39 18.77
C PHE A 306 3.40 6.21 19.71
N HIS A 307 3.71 6.46 20.98
CA HIS A 307 3.93 5.40 21.96
C HIS A 307 2.67 4.63 22.36
N LYS A 308 1.48 5.25 22.31
CA LYS A 308 0.20 4.61 22.71
C LYS A 308 -0.51 3.92 21.55
N ASN A 309 -0.47 4.53 20.36
CA ASN A 309 -1.29 4.15 19.20
C ASN A 309 -0.45 3.84 17.96
N GLY A 310 0.85 4.17 17.93
CA GLY A 310 1.69 4.02 16.74
C GLY A 310 1.37 4.98 15.60
N GLN A 311 0.52 5.97 15.85
CA GLN A 311 0.15 7.01 14.90
C GLN A 311 -0.38 8.24 15.63
N TRP A 312 -0.44 9.36 14.93
CA TRP A 312 -1.17 10.56 15.30
C TRP A 312 -1.91 11.06 14.07
N LYS A 313 -3.23 10.95 14.07
CA LYS A 313 -4.08 11.30 12.92
C LYS A 313 -3.58 10.55 11.66
N GLY A 314 -3.39 11.25 10.53
CA GLY A 314 -2.81 10.69 9.31
C GLY A 314 -1.30 10.45 9.34
N VAL A 315 -0.58 10.77 10.43
CA VAL A 315 0.87 10.54 10.54
C VAL A 315 1.16 9.20 11.22
N LEU A 316 1.76 8.27 10.49
CA LEU A 316 2.04 6.90 10.91
C LEU A 316 3.47 6.77 11.45
N ASP A 317 3.66 6.28 12.67
CA ASP A 317 5.02 6.06 13.20
C ASP A 317 5.68 4.83 12.55
N VAL A 318 6.52 5.07 11.54
CA VAL A 318 7.25 4.01 10.84
C VAL A 318 8.51 3.57 11.60
N SER A 319 8.88 4.25 12.69
CA SER A 319 10.00 3.84 13.58
C SER A 319 9.58 2.86 14.68
N CYS A 320 8.31 2.45 14.69
CA CYS A 320 7.80 1.39 15.54
C CYS A 320 7.88 1.70 17.05
N SER A 321 7.75 2.96 17.47
CA SER A 321 7.91 3.37 18.89
C SER A 321 6.83 2.82 19.80
N TYR A 322 5.70 2.40 19.21
CA TYR A 322 4.62 1.68 19.86
C TYR A 322 5.03 0.28 20.37
N ILE A 323 5.99 -0.37 19.71
CA ILE A 323 6.40 -1.73 20.05
C ILE A 323 7.44 -1.66 21.18
N SER A 324 7.01 -2.02 22.40
CA SER A 324 7.90 -2.14 23.55
C SER A 324 8.74 -3.42 23.47
N GLU A 325 10.05 -3.28 23.63
CA GLU A 325 10.98 -4.39 23.72
C GLU A 325 10.82 -5.06 25.09
N SER A 326 10.49 -6.35 25.13
CA SER A 326 10.36 -7.10 26.39
C SER A 326 11.19 -8.38 26.41
N GLY A 327 11.75 -8.68 27.58
CA GLY A 327 12.52 -9.90 27.87
C GLY A 327 13.96 -9.89 27.34
N TRP A 328 14.59 -11.08 27.32
CA TRP A 328 15.92 -11.36 26.73
C TRP A 328 16.16 -10.85 25.31
N TRP A 329 15.11 -10.44 24.59
CA TRP A 329 15.22 -9.83 23.27
C TRP A 329 15.71 -8.38 23.31
N SER A 330 15.68 -7.71 24.47
CA SER A 330 16.39 -6.44 24.69
C SER A 330 17.91 -6.59 24.56
N VAL A 331 18.43 -7.80 24.85
CA VAL A 331 19.86 -8.12 24.67
C VAL A 331 20.16 -8.37 23.19
N PHE A 332 19.24 -8.99 22.45
CA PHE A 332 19.39 -9.17 21.00
C PHE A 332 19.26 -7.83 20.25
N SER A 333 18.39 -6.92 20.68
CA SER A 333 18.31 -5.55 20.13
C SER A 333 19.55 -4.72 20.47
N MET A 334 20.25 -4.97 21.58
CA MET A 334 21.57 -4.36 21.84
C MET A 334 22.66 -4.85 20.88
N ILE A 335 22.59 -6.08 20.38
CA ILE A 335 23.60 -6.67 19.46
C ILE A 335 23.29 -6.38 17.99
N SER A 336 22.01 -6.43 17.60
CA SER A 336 21.55 -6.27 16.21
C SER A 336 20.95 -4.90 15.90
N GLY A 337 20.78 -4.05 16.92
CA GLY A 337 20.24 -2.69 16.81
C GLY A 337 18.71 -2.59 16.71
N ILE A 338 17.99 -3.66 16.36
CA ILE A 338 16.53 -3.65 16.11
C ILE A 338 15.89 -4.98 16.56
N SER A 339 14.74 -4.94 17.24
CA SER A 339 14.00 -6.15 17.60
C SER A 339 13.28 -6.78 16.39
N PRO A 340 13.08 -8.12 16.35
CA PRO A 340 12.43 -8.79 15.22
C PRO A 340 11.00 -8.27 14.92
N GLU A 341 10.24 -7.92 15.96
CA GLU A 341 8.91 -7.31 15.82
C GLU A 341 8.97 -5.93 15.16
N LYS A 342 9.99 -5.13 15.49
CA LYS A 342 10.22 -3.82 14.84
C LYS A 342 10.67 -3.99 13.39
N LEU A 343 11.43 -5.04 13.09
CA LEU A 343 11.84 -5.37 11.73
C LEU A 343 10.63 -5.67 10.84
N GLY A 344 9.68 -6.51 11.28
CA GLY A 344 8.46 -6.80 10.50
C GLY A 344 7.60 -5.57 10.23
N TRP A 345 7.50 -4.66 11.21
CA TRP A 345 6.82 -3.37 11.03
C TRP A 345 7.54 -2.48 10.03
N TRP A 346 8.86 -2.32 10.18
CA TRP A 346 9.67 -1.49 9.31
C TRP A 346 9.61 -1.99 7.86
N GLU A 347 9.70 -3.30 7.64
CA GLU A 347 9.54 -3.92 6.32
C GLU A 347 8.16 -3.66 5.73
N PHE A 348 7.09 -3.81 6.52
CA PHE A 348 5.73 -3.51 6.08
C PHE A 348 5.61 -2.07 5.56
N TYR A 349 6.01 -1.07 6.36
CA TYR A 349 5.88 0.33 5.93
C TYR A 349 6.83 0.71 4.81
N THR A 350 8.01 0.09 4.77
CA THR A 350 8.95 0.26 3.65
C THR A 350 8.34 -0.24 2.35
N LEU A 351 7.78 -1.45 2.34
CA LEU A 351 7.08 -2.01 1.18
C LEU A 351 5.83 -1.23 0.81
N PHE A 352 5.05 -0.83 1.81
CA PHE A 352 3.84 -0.05 1.64
C PHE A 352 4.13 1.26 0.91
N PHE A 353 5.07 2.08 1.39
CA PHE A 353 5.44 3.33 0.72
C PHE A 353 6.22 3.10 -0.58
N ARG A 354 7.02 2.03 -0.70
CA ARG A 354 7.74 1.69 -1.95
C ARG A 354 6.81 1.29 -3.08
N SER A 355 5.74 0.53 -2.80
CA SER A 355 4.70 0.15 -3.79
C SER A 355 3.96 1.36 -4.38
N PHE A 356 4.06 2.49 -3.68
CA PHE A 356 3.86 3.87 -4.13
C PHE A 356 4.59 4.27 -5.44
N GLY A 357 5.70 3.60 -5.78
CA GLY A 357 6.63 3.92 -6.89
C GLY A 357 7.88 4.71 -6.46
N ALA A 358 8.46 4.38 -5.31
CA ALA A 358 9.62 5.08 -4.76
C ALA A 358 10.97 4.51 -5.26
N ASN A 359 11.29 4.70 -6.56
CA ASN A 359 12.63 4.41 -7.08
C ASN A 359 13.58 5.63 -7.01
N GLU A 360 13.05 6.82 -6.74
CA GLU A 360 13.84 8.03 -6.42
C GLU A 360 13.27 8.67 -5.14
N ALA A 361 14.16 9.13 -4.24
CA ALA A 361 13.94 9.68 -2.88
C ALA A 361 12.47 9.84 -2.39
N PRO A 362 12.14 9.24 -1.23
CA PRO A 362 10.95 8.47 -0.98
C PRO A 362 9.73 9.36 -0.77
N GLU A 363 8.82 9.34 -1.74
CA GLU A 363 7.46 9.81 -1.52
C GLU A 363 6.76 8.92 -0.49
N ARG A 364 6.82 9.33 0.78
CA ARG A 364 6.17 8.68 1.93
C ARG A 364 4.87 9.37 2.34
N ARG A 365 4.23 10.06 1.40
CA ARG A 365 2.94 10.73 1.58
C ARG A 365 1.96 10.22 0.54
N LEU A 366 0.80 9.82 1.02
CA LEU A 366 -0.33 9.42 0.19
C LEU A 366 -1.46 10.43 0.42
N CYS A 367 -2.13 10.78 -0.65
CA CYS A 367 -3.24 11.71 -0.67
C CYS A 367 -4.46 11.00 -1.23
N LEU A 368 -5.60 11.14 -0.54
CA LEU A 368 -6.89 10.70 -1.04
C LEU A 368 -7.44 11.79 -1.95
N PHE A 369 -7.49 11.50 -3.24
CA PHE A 369 -8.02 12.41 -4.23
C PHE A 369 -9.50 12.11 -4.50
N GLU A 370 -10.27 13.18 -4.72
CA GLU A 370 -11.60 13.14 -5.29
C GLU A 370 -11.58 13.77 -6.67
N ILE A 371 -11.98 13.00 -7.68
CA ILE A 371 -12.16 13.47 -9.05
C ILE A 371 -13.56 14.11 -9.15
N PRO A 372 -13.66 15.41 -9.44
CA PRO A 372 -14.96 16.09 -9.51
C PRO A 372 -15.80 15.54 -10.67
N LYS A 373 -17.12 15.49 -10.49
CA LYS A 373 -18.13 15.21 -11.54
C LYS A 373 -18.03 13.82 -12.22
N VAL A 374 -17.24 12.89 -11.67
CA VAL A 374 -17.05 11.53 -12.20
C VAL A 374 -17.79 10.49 -11.33
N LYS A 375 -18.30 9.42 -11.94
CA LYS A 375 -18.95 8.27 -11.23
C LYS A 375 -18.08 7.00 -11.18
N SER A 376 -17.17 6.87 -12.12
CA SER A 376 -16.24 5.75 -12.26
C SER A 376 -15.04 6.20 -13.09
N TYR A 377 -13.87 5.63 -12.86
CA TYR A 377 -12.67 5.97 -13.62
C TYR A 377 -11.90 4.72 -14.03
N LEU A 378 -11.04 4.89 -15.03
CA LEU A 378 -10.04 3.91 -15.43
C LEU A 378 -8.72 4.21 -14.73
N LYS A 379 -8.15 3.20 -14.06
CA LYS A 379 -6.82 3.25 -13.46
C LYS A 379 -5.87 2.39 -14.26
N GLU A 380 -4.87 3.02 -14.84
CA GLU A 380 -3.73 2.34 -15.47
C GLU A 380 -2.64 2.18 -14.43
N THR A 381 -2.22 0.93 -14.21
CA THR A 381 -1.19 0.58 -13.24
C THR A 381 -0.09 -0.15 -13.97
N ASN A 382 1.12 0.37 -13.86
CA ASN A 382 2.30 -0.30 -14.35
C ASN A 382 2.77 -1.30 -13.28
N LEU A 383 2.57 -2.59 -13.51
CA LEU A 383 2.88 -3.62 -12.52
C LEU A 383 4.33 -4.11 -12.61
N PHE A 384 4.96 -4.07 -13.80
CA PHE A 384 6.27 -4.68 -14.04
C PHE A 384 7.18 -3.94 -15.06
N GLY A 385 6.95 -2.65 -15.31
CA GLY A 385 7.73 -1.86 -16.28
C GLY A 385 7.01 -1.68 -17.62
N PRO A 386 7.03 -2.64 -18.56
CA PRO A 386 6.39 -2.47 -19.86
C PRO A 386 4.91 -2.89 -19.88
N PHE A 387 4.45 -3.58 -18.85
CA PHE A 387 3.08 -4.12 -18.78
C PHE A 387 2.16 -3.16 -18.01
N MET A 388 1.30 -2.47 -18.77
CA MET A 388 0.21 -1.68 -18.20
C MET A 388 -1.03 -2.55 -18.03
N VAL A 389 -1.60 -2.53 -16.82
CA VAL A 389 -2.91 -3.12 -16.54
C VAL A 389 -3.89 -2.00 -16.27
N THR A 390 -4.99 -2.03 -17.01
CA THR A 390 -6.07 -1.05 -16.88
C THR A 390 -7.22 -1.67 -16.10
N ASN A 391 -7.78 -0.94 -15.14
CA ASN A 391 -8.88 -1.43 -14.31
C ASN A 391 -9.99 -0.38 -14.21
N TRP A 392 -11.24 -0.80 -14.37
CA TRP A 392 -12.41 0.02 -14.07
C TRP A 392 -12.66 0.05 -12.57
N ILE A 393 -12.76 1.26 -12.01
CA ILE A 393 -13.03 1.47 -10.60
C ILE A 393 -14.33 2.27 -10.44
N ASN A 394 -15.22 1.75 -9.59
CA ASN A 394 -16.46 2.40 -9.22
C ASN A 394 -16.20 3.51 -8.19
N GLY A 395 -16.86 4.65 -8.34
CA GLY A 395 -16.66 5.84 -7.50
C GLY A 395 -15.70 6.84 -8.12
N ASN A 396 -15.39 7.87 -7.33
CA ASN A 396 -14.64 9.05 -7.77
C ASN A 396 -13.40 9.34 -6.91
N LYS A 397 -13.04 8.40 -6.03
CA LYS A 397 -11.94 8.57 -5.08
C LYS A 397 -10.82 7.58 -5.33
N LEU A 398 -9.59 8.01 -5.05
CA LEU A 398 -8.42 7.14 -5.04
C LEU A 398 -7.30 7.69 -4.17
N TRP A 399 -6.59 6.78 -3.51
CA TRP A 399 -5.30 7.08 -2.91
C TRP A 399 -4.20 7.03 -3.96
N MET A 400 -3.38 8.07 -3.99
CA MET A 400 -2.15 8.12 -4.79
C MET A 400 -1.07 8.89 -4.03
N LYS A 401 0.15 8.90 -4.56
CA LYS A 401 1.22 9.78 -4.09
C LYS A 401 0.78 11.23 -4.07
N CYS A 402 1.11 11.94 -2.99
CA CYS A 402 0.86 13.38 -2.93
C CYS A 402 1.68 14.17 -3.96
N SER A 403 2.87 13.69 -4.35
CA SER A 403 3.72 14.36 -5.35
C SER A 403 3.10 14.50 -6.73
N ILE A 404 2.12 13.66 -7.07
CA ILE A 404 1.37 13.80 -8.31
C ILE A 404 0.67 15.16 -8.37
N HIS A 405 0.32 15.72 -7.21
CA HIS A 405 -0.38 17.00 -7.11
C HIS A 405 0.50 18.15 -6.64
N SER A 406 1.68 17.88 -6.06
CA SER A 406 2.65 18.93 -5.72
C SER A 406 3.14 19.61 -6.99
N LEU A 407 3.02 20.94 -7.02
CA LEU A 407 3.39 21.82 -8.12
C LEU A 407 4.80 21.59 -8.65
#